data_AF-F6BDP3-F1
#
_entry.id   AF-F6BDP3-F1
#
_cell.length_a   1.000
_cell.length_b   1.000
_cell.length_c   1.000
_cell.angle_alpha   90.00
_cell.angle_beta   90.00
_cell.angle_gamma   90.00
#
_symmetry.space_group_name_H-M   'P 1'
#
loop_
_entity.id
_entity.type
_entity.pdbx_description
1 polymer ?
#
loop_
_entity_poly.entity_id
_entity_poly.type
_entity_poly.pdbx_seq_one_letter_code
_entity_poly.pdbx_strand_id
1 'polypeptide(L)' 'MKTVKFRVYYDGEYWIAEGIDVSIFTQGKTLDELMKNLKEAVELHFEDELKAGEVIKILSVSEMEVSSVA' A
#
# COMPACT_ATOMS: atom_id res chain seq x y z
N MET A 1 -0.11 14.65 -11.61
CA MET A 1 0.35 13.32 -11.19
C MET A 1 0.69 13.39 -9.71
N LYS A 2 -0.08 12.70 -8.87
CA LYS A 2 0.07 12.66 -7.41
C LYS A 2 0.72 11.33 -7.04
N THR A 3 1.70 11.34 -6.15
CA THR A 3 2.32 10.10 -5.65
C THR A 3 1.97 9.93 -4.18
N VAL A 4 1.43 8.77 -3.83
CA VAL A 4 1.11 8.39 -2.46
C VAL A 4 2.03 7.26 -2.03
N LYS A 5 2.53 7.35 -0.80
CA LYS A 5 3.55 6.46 -0.27
C LYS A 5 3.00 5.59 0.84
N PHE A 6 3.40 4.32 0.80
CA PHE A 6 2.98 3.32 1.76
C PHE A 6 4.18 2.59 2.33
N ARG A 7 4.18 2.38 3.64
CA ARG A 7 5.04 1.40 4.29
C ARG A 7 4.36 0.04 4.24
N VAL A 8 5.07 -0.97 3.75
CA VAL A 8 4.57 -2.34 3.63
C VAL A 8 5.42 -3.27 4.51
N TYR A 9 4.77 -3.99 5.41
CA TYR A 9 5.44 -4.89 6.34
C TYR A 9 4.50 -6.04 6.75
N TYR A 10 5.07 -7.11 7.28
CA TYR A 10 4.32 -8.21 7.87
C TYR A 10 4.33 -8.03 9.39
N ASP A 11 3.15 -8.04 10.03
CA ASP A 11 3.02 -7.80 11.48
C ASP A 11 3.04 -9.08 12.33
N GLY A 12 3.17 -10.25 11.69
CA GLY A 12 3.09 -11.56 12.32
C GLY A 12 1.79 -12.32 12.01
N GLU A 13 0.77 -11.65 11.47
CA GLU A 13 -0.49 -12.28 11.06
C GLU A 13 -0.97 -11.81 9.67
N TYR A 14 -0.80 -10.53 9.36
CA TYR A 14 -1.20 -9.89 8.12
C TYR A 14 -0.04 -9.13 7.47
N TRP A 15 -0.13 -9.01 6.15
CA TRP A 15 0.58 -7.98 5.41
C TRP A 15 -0.17 -6.67 5.58
N ILE A 16 0.54 -5.61 5.95
CA ILE A 16 0.00 -4.27 6.21
C ILE A 16 0.52 -3.29 5.16
N ALA A 17 -0.36 -2.40 4.68
CA ALA A 17 0.02 -1.20 3.94
C ALA A 17 -0.50 0.03 4.70
N GLU A 18 0.43 0.82 5.22
CA GLU A 18 0.15 2.02 5.99
C GLU A 18 0.59 3.26 5.21
N GLY A 19 -0.33 4.20 5.00
CA GLY A 19 -0.05 5.47 4.33
C GLY A 19 0.88 6.36 5.17
N ILE A 20 1.95 6.86 4.55
CA ILE A 20 2.93 7.72 5.24
C ILE A 20 2.39 9.15 5.40
N ASP A 21 1.85 9.70 4.31
CA ASP A 21 1.31 11.07 4.24
C ASP A 21 -0.17 11.07 3.81
N VAL A 22 -0.86 9.94 3.98
CA VAL A 22 -2.23 9.74 3.56
C VAL A 22 -2.96 8.87 4.57
N SER A 23 -4.22 9.23 4.89
CA SER A 23 -5.06 8.47 5.84
C SER A 23 -5.69 7.25 5.16
N ILE A 24 -4.85 6.35 4.65
CA ILE A 24 -5.23 5.04 4.10
C ILE A 24 -4.47 3.97 4.87
N PHE A 25 -5.20 2.98 5.36
CA PHE A 25 -4.66 1.79 6.00
C PHE A 25 -5.42 0.58 5.48
N THR A 26 -4.72 -0.48 5.10
CA THR A 26 -5.34 -1.74 4.70
C THR A 26 -4.41 -2.92 4.97
N GLN A 27 -4.96 -4.13 4.91
CA GLN A 27 -4.27 -5.36 5.22
C GLN A 27 -4.70 -6.51 4.30
N GLY A 28 -3.89 -7.56 4.22
CA GLY A 28 -4.21 -8.81 3.52
C GLY A 28 -3.49 -10.01 4.15
N LYS A 29 -4.03 -11.22 4.01
CA LYS A 29 -3.37 -12.45 4.50
C LYS A 29 -2.13 -12.80 3.67
N THR A 30 -2.09 -12.39 2.40
CA THR A 30 -0.94 -12.52 1.52
C THR A 30 -0.51 -11.16 0.96
N LEU A 31 0.71 -11.07 0.44
CA LEU A 31 1.17 -9.85 -0.21
C LEU A 31 0.30 -9.51 -1.45
N ASP A 32 -0.13 -10.51 -2.22
CA ASP A 32 -1.02 -10.31 -3.37
C ASP A 32 -2.39 -9.76 -2.94
N GLU A 33 -2.97 -10.31 -1.86
CA GLU A 33 -4.21 -9.81 -1.30
C GLU A 33 -4.04 -8.37 -0.81
N LEU A 34 -2.94 -8.06 -0.11
CA LEU A 34 -2.62 -6.71 0.31
C LEU A 34 -2.55 -5.76 -0.88
N MET A 35 -1.85 -6.12 -1.95
CA MET A 35 -1.70 -5.25 -3.13
C MET A 35 -3.03 -4.99 -3.83
N LYS A 36 -3.93 -5.98 -3.87
CA LYS A 36 -5.30 -5.81 -4.36
C LYS A 36 -6.07 -4.83 -3.46
N ASN A 37 -6.11 -5.08 -2.16
CA ASN A 37 -6.83 -4.25 -1.19
C ASN A 37 -6.29 -2.82 -1.16
N LEU A 38 -4.98 -2.64 -1.30
CA LEU A 38 -4.32 -1.33 -1.37
C LEU A 38 -4.74 -0.55 -2.61
N LYS A 39 -4.80 -1.21 -3.77
CA LYS A 39 -5.28 -0.58 -4.99
C LYS A 39 -6.73 -0.10 -4.84
N GLU A 40 -7.62 -0.96 -4.35
CA GLU A 40 -9.04 -0.62 -4.12
C GLU A 40 -9.19 0.53 -3.11
N ALA A 41 -8.42 0.53 -2.03
CA ALA A 41 -8.44 1.59 -1.02
C ALA A 41 -7.97 2.95 -1.57
N VAL A 42 -6.94 2.96 -2.42
CA VAL A 42 -6.44 4.17 -3.09
C VAL A 42 -7.45 4.67 -4.13
N GLU A 43 -8.06 3.77 -4.90
CA GLU A 43 -9.10 4.11 -5.88
C GLU A 43 -10.33 4.73 -5.20
N LEU A 44 -10.77 4.17 -4.06
CA LEU A 44 -11.89 4.71 -3.29
C LEU A 44 -11.56 6.06 -2.65
N HIS A 45 -10.37 6.22 -2.07
CA HIS A 45 -9.98 7.45 -1.39
C HIS A 45 -9.80 8.64 -2.34
N PHE A 46 -9.37 8.40 -3.58
CA PHE A 46 -9.13 9.42 -4.61
C PHE A 46 -10.12 9.34 -5.77
N GLU A 47 -11.33 8.84 -5.54
CA GLU A 47 -12.31 8.57 -6.59
C GLU A 47 -12.63 9.83 -7.43
N ASP A 48 -12.76 10.99 -6.78
CA ASP A 48 -13.07 12.25 -7.44
C ASP A 48 -11.89 12.76 -8.29
N GLU A 49 -10.66 12.70 -7.79
CA GLU A 49 -9.47 13.05 -8.58
C GLU A 49 -9.29 12.12 -9.79
N LEU A 50 -9.53 10.82 -9.61
CA LEU A 50 -9.49 9.85 -10.70
C LEU A 50 -10.56 10.13 -11.76
N LYS A 51 -11.78 10.47 -11.35
CA LYS A 51 -12.86 10.90 -12.27
C LYS A 51 -12.53 12.19 -13.01
N ALA A 52 -11.78 13.10 -12.39
CA ALA A 52 -11.26 14.31 -13.02
C ALA A 52 -10.08 14.04 -13.98
N GLY A 53 -9.64 12.79 -14.13
CA GLY A 53 -8.55 12.38 -15.01
C GLY A 53 -7.16 12.53 -14.39
N GLU A 54 -7.06 12.73 -13.07
CA GLU A 54 -5.77 12.68 -12.40
C GLU A 54 -5.21 11.26 -12.37
N VAL A 55 -3.88 11.17 -12.43
CA VAL A 55 -3.17 9.90 -12.26
C VAL A 55 -2.54 9.86 -10.88
N ILE A 56 -2.92 8.85 -10.09
CA ILE A 56 -2.39 8.55 -8.77
C ILE A 56 -1.36 7.42 -8.89
N LYS A 57 -0.14 7.65 -8.40
CA LYS A 57 0.93 6.65 -8.36
C LYS A 57 1.10 6.13 -6.94
N ILE A 58 1.04 4.81 -6.77
CA ILE A 58 1.35 4.14 -5.51
C ILE A 58 2.85 3.84 -5.48
N LEU A 59 3.53 4.30 -4.44
CA LEU A 59 4.90 3.92 -4.09
C LEU A 59 4.88 3.13 -2.79
N SER A 60 5.18 1.84 -2.84
CA SER A 60 5.37 1.01 -1.65
C SER A 60 6.85 0.91 -1.28
N VAL A 61 7.15 1.05 0.00
CA VAL A 61 8.46 0.77 0.59
C VAL A 61 8.28 -0.43 1.50
N SER A 62 9.00 -1.52 1.22
CA SER A 62 8.91 -2.76 1.98
C SER A 62 10.14 -2.97 2.85
N GLU A 63 9.94 -3.41 4.08
CA GLU A 63 11.01 -3.85 4.99
C GLU A 63 11.12 -5.38 4.95
N MET A 64 12.36 -5.89 4.87
CA MET A 64 12.65 -7.33 4.90
C MET A 64 13.88 -7.58 5.76
N GLU A 65 13.79 -8.58 6.63
CA GLU A 65 14.92 -9.04 7.43
C GLU A 65 15.68 -10.15 6.70
N VAL A 66 17.01 -10.14 6.82
CA VAL A 66 17.88 -11.17 6.25
C VAL A 66 18.68 -11.80 7.38
N SER A 67 18.65 -13.14 7.46
CA SER A 67 19.41 -13.90 8.45
C SER A 67 20.76 -14.35 7.89
N SER A 68 21.72 -14.67 8.77
CA SER A 68 23.05 -15.16 8.37
C SER A 68 22.96 -16.40 7.49
N VAL A 69 23.74 -16.43 6.42
CA VAL A 69 23.94 -17.64 5.60
C VAL A 69 25.08 -18.45 6.22
N ALA A 70 24.86 -19.75 6.43
CA ALA A 70 25.87 -20.69 6.90
C ALA A 70 26.85 -21.09 5.80
#